data_AF-A0A660XDT2-F1
#
_entry.id   AF-A0A660XDT2-F1
#
_cell.length_a   1.000
_cell.length_b   1.000
_cell.length_c   1.000
_cell.angle_alpha   90.00
_cell.angle_beta   90.00
_cell.angle_gamma   90.00
#
_symmetry.space_group_name_H-M   'P 1'
#
loop_
_entity.id
_entity.type
_entity.pdbx_description
1 polymer ?
#
loop_
_entity_poly.entity_id
_entity_poly.type
_entity_poly.pdbx_seq_one_letter_code
_entity_poly.pdbx_strand_id
1 'polypeptide(L)'
;VGPSGLNLRDVGNSYDRGLYEDYVSSAYKIAKGEKPIAISWKADTPHNTAVKFQIRVADKETGLASANWYGQHGEGSWYTKSGSKIKGLKGKWIQYRARLITPNGGATPYLTAVTIKFK
;
A
#
# COMPACT_ATOMS: atom_id res chain seq x y z
N VAL A 1 29.12 -36.49 7.61
CA VAL A 1 29.36 -35.39 6.66
C VAL A 1 28.35 -35.53 5.52
N GLY A 2 27.42 -34.59 5.41
CA GLY A 2 26.43 -34.57 4.32
C GLY A 2 26.34 -33.14 3.81
N PRO A 3 26.43 -32.88 2.49
CA PRO A 3 26.44 -31.53 1.97
C PRO A 3 25.03 -30.95 2.07
N SER A 4 24.81 -30.04 3.02
CA SER A 4 23.64 -29.16 2.98
C SER A 4 23.85 -28.15 1.85
N GLY A 5 23.33 -28.49 0.68
CA GLY A 5 23.12 -27.55 -0.40
C GLY A 5 22.19 -26.44 0.09
N LEU A 6 22.78 -25.28 0.40
CA LEU A 6 22.08 -24.03 0.57
C LEU A 6 21.36 -23.73 -0.75
N ASN A 7 20.10 -24.12 -0.85
CA ASN A 7 19.19 -23.57 -1.85
C ASN A 7 18.95 -22.12 -1.41
N LEU A 8 19.78 -21.20 -1.92
CA LEU A 8 19.48 -19.77 -1.93
C LEU A 8 18.17 -19.62 -2.70
N ARG A 9 17.05 -19.65 -1.97
CA ARG A 9 15.78 -19.17 -2.50
C ARG A 9 15.96 -17.67 -2.66
N ASP A 10 16.25 -17.29 -3.90
CA ASP A 10 16.38 -15.92 -4.34
C ASP A 10 15.19 -15.12 -3.78
N VAL A 11 15.48 -14.15 -2.92
CA VAL A 11 14.46 -13.38 -2.17
C VAL A 11 13.94 -12.29 -3.09
N GLY A 12 13.27 -12.71 -4.16
CA GLY A 12 12.74 -11.85 -5.21
C GLY A 12 11.34 -12.29 -5.61
N ASN A 13 10.40 -11.36 -5.57
CA ASN A 13 9.03 -11.55 -6.02
C ASN A 13 9.02 -12.03 -7.50
N SER A 14 8.40 -13.18 -7.77
CA SER A 14 8.63 -13.97 -9.00
C SER A 14 7.98 -13.43 -10.29
N TYR A 15 7.48 -12.19 -10.30
CA TYR A 15 6.75 -11.65 -11.46
C TYR A 15 7.46 -10.49 -12.20
N ASP A 16 8.39 -9.76 -11.58
CA ASP A 16 9.04 -8.58 -12.22
C ASP A 16 10.53 -8.42 -11.85
N ARG A 17 11.07 -9.22 -10.93
CA ARG A 17 12.36 -8.97 -10.24
C ARG A 17 12.49 -7.57 -9.62
N GLY A 18 11.42 -6.76 -9.63
CA GLY A 18 11.33 -5.50 -8.94
C GLY A 18 11.42 -5.74 -7.44
N LEU A 19 12.26 -4.96 -6.79
CA LEU A 19 12.50 -5.05 -5.35
C LEU A 19 11.36 -4.39 -4.54
N TYR A 20 10.12 -4.73 -4.87
CA TYR A 20 8.94 -4.23 -4.17
C TYR A 20 7.82 -5.28 -4.07
N GLU A 21 7.03 -5.18 -3.02
CA GLU A 21 5.84 -5.98 -2.79
C GLU A 21 4.62 -5.05 -2.69
N ASP A 22 3.56 -5.39 -3.41
CA ASP A 22 2.27 -4.70 -3.33
C ASP A 22 1.30 -5.51 -2.47
N TYR A 23 0.80 -4.88 -1.41
CA TYR A 23 -0.29 -5.38 -0.59
C TYR A 23 -1.55 -4.57 -0.87
N VAL A 24 -2.67 -5.24 -1.18
CA VAL A 24 -3.97 -4.58 -1.38
C VAL A 24 -4.89 -4.96 -0.21
N SER A 25 -5.47 -3.96 0.44
CA SER A 25 -6.37 -4.18 1.57
C SER A 25 -7.68 -4.83 1.15
N SER A 26 -8.45 -5.36 2.09
CA SER A 26 -9.87 -5.66 1.82
C SER A 26 -10.63 -4.40 1.41
N ALA A 27 -11.73 -4.57 0.67
CA ALA A 27 -12.67 -3.49 0.39
C ALA A 27 -13.37 -3.07 1.69
N TYR A 28 -13.50 -1.77 1.90
CA TYR A 28 -14.18 -1.21 3.06
C TYR A 28 -15.34 -0.32 2.63
N LYS A 29 -16.51 -0.51 3.25
CA LYS A 29 -17.69 0.30 3.00
C LYS A 29 -17.66 1.57 3.85
N ILE A 30 -17.66 2.72 3.20
CA ILE A 30 -17.69 4.03 3.84
C ILE A 30 -19.11 4.29 4.38
N ALA A 31 -19.21 4.81 5.61
CA ALA A 31 -20.49 5.17 6.19
C ALA A 31 -21.17 6.31 5.41
N LYS A 32 -22.50 6.34 5.43
CA LYS A 32 -23.27 7.31 4.64
C LYS A 32 -22.97 8.73 5.11
N GLY A 33 -22.51 9.58 4.20
CA GLY A 33 -22.18 10.99 4.46
C GLY A 33 -20.72 11.24 4.84
N GLU A 34 -19.93 10.19 5.09
CA GLU A 34 -18.52 10.30 5.39
C GLU A 34 -17.66 10.32 4.12
N LYS A 35 -16.48 10.93 4.23
CA LYS A 35 -15.42 10.89 3.22
C LYS A 35 -14.05 10.66 3.86
N PRO A 36 -13.12 9.98 3.17
CA PRO A 36 -11.76 9.84 3.65
C PRO A 36 -11.05 11.20 3.67
N ILE A 37 -10.41 11.54 4.79
CA ILE A 37 -9.74 12.84 4.99
C ILE A 37 -8.23 12.74 5.19
N ALA A 38 -7.74 11.60 5.67
CA ALA A 38 -6.30 11.39 5.89
C ALA A 38 -5.96 9.90 5.90
N ILE A 39 -4.74 9.59 5.48
CA ILE A 39 -4.13 8.27 5.62
C ILE A 39 -2.92 8.37 6.54
N SER A 40 -2.78 7.42 7.45
CA SER A 40 -1.66 7.29 8.37
C SER A 40 -1.26 5.84 8.48
N TRP A 41 0.02 5.58 8.70
CA TRP A 41 0.54 4.25 8.92
C TRP A 41 1.70 4.26 9.90
N LYS A 42 1.95 3.10 10.51
CA LYS A 42 3.14 2.80 11.29
C LYS A 42 3.93 1.73 10.55
N ALA A 43 5.13 2.10 10.11
CA ALA A 43 6.05 1.17 9.46
C ALA A 43 7.47 1.37 10.01
N ASP A 44 8.20 0.27 10.12
CA ASP A 44 9.65 0.28 10.32
C ASP A 44 10.31 0.17 8.94
N THR A 45 11.18 1.13 8.61
CA THR A 45 11.82 1.23 7.30
C THR A 45 13.33 1.31 7.43
N PRO A 46 14.00 0.19 7.74
CA PRO A 46 15.45 0.16 7.92
C PRO A 46 16.18 0.25 6.56
N HIS A 47 17.44 0.67 6.58
CA HIS A 47 18.36 0.62 5.43
C HIS A 47 17.80 1.15 4.09
N ASN A 48 17.21 2.35 4.11
CA ASN A 48 16.61 3.00 2.92
C ASN A 48 15.42 2.27 2.28
N THR A 49 14.82 1.31 2.98
CA THR A 49 13.51 0.78 2.58
C THR A 49 12.44 1.87 2.69
N ALA A 50 11.32 1.68 2.01
CA ALA A 50 10.22 2.63 2.05
C ALA A 50 8.87 1.94 1.96
N VAL A 51 7.86 2.57 2.56
CA VAL A 51 6.46 2.19 2.36
C VAL A 51 5.72 3.39 1.78
N LYS A 52 5.01 3.16 0.69
CA LYS A 52 4.17 4.17 0.06
C LYS A 52 2.78 3.62 -0.22
N PHE A 53 1.79 4.50 -0.23
CA PHE A 53 0.38 4.12 -0.34
C PHE A 53 -0.31 4.75 -1.53
N GLN A 54 -1.30 4.05 -2.03
CA GLN A 54 -2.32 4.60 -2.91
C GLN A 54 -3.70 4.19 -2.42
N ILE A 55 -4.69 4.98 -2.78
CA ILE A 55 -6.09 4.79 -2.38
C ILE A 55 -6.94 4.83 -3.63
N ARG A 56 -7.94 3.97 -3.70
CA ARG A 56 -9.00 4.05 -4.70
C ARG A 56 -10.36 4.03 -4.03
N VAL A 57 -11.32 4.65 -4.68
CA VAL A 57 -12.72 4.73 -4.22
C VAL A 57 -13.67 4.38 -5.36
N ALA A 58 -14.82 3.82 -5.03
CA ALA A 58 -15.87 3.50 -5.98
C ALA A 58 -17.26 3.59 -5.33
N ASP A 59 -18.31 3.74 -6.14
CA ASP A 59 -19.69 3.72 -5.64
C ASP A 59 -20.22 2.31 -5.35
N LYS A 60 -19.61 1.28 -5.94
CA LYS A 60 -19.91 -0.14 -5.73
C LYS A 60 -18.63 -0.89 -5.39
N GLU A 61 -18.74 -1.94 -4.59
CA GLU A 61 -17.60 -2.78 -4.20
C GLU A 61 -16.88 -3.36 -5.42
N THR A 62 -17.65 -3.92 -6.37
CA THR A 62 -17.12 -4.45 -7.63
C THR A 62 -16.46 -3.39 -8.51
N GLY A 63 -16.87 -2.12 -8.36
CA GLY A 63 -16.29 -0.98 -9.06
C GLY A 63 -14.86 -0.66 -8.60
N LEU A 64 -14.44 -1.13 -7.42
CA LEU A 64 -13.06 -0.94 -6.97
C LEU A 64 -12.06 -1.58 -7.92
N ALA A 65 -12.37 -2.75 -8.50
CA ALA A 65 -11.45 -3.48 -9.36
C ALA A 65 -10.91 -2.65 -10.53
N SER A 66 -11.77 -1.80 -11.11
CA SER A 66 -11.46 -0.93 -12.25
C SER A 66 -11.21 0.53 -11.85
N ALA A 67 -11.30 0.88 -10.57
CA ALA A 67 -11.11 2.25 -10.11
C ALA A 67 -9.63 2.67 -10.11
N ASN A 68 -9.40 3.93 -10.44
CA ASN A 68 -8.06 4.51 -10.50
C ASN A 68 -7.45 4.65 -9.11
N TRP A 69 -6.13 4.48 -9.05
CA TRP A 69 -5.34 4.65 -7.83
C TRP A 69 -4.88 6.09 -7.68
N TYR A 70 -5.05 6.65 -6.48
CA TYR A 70 -4.72 8.03 -6.15
C TYR A 70 -3.71 8.12 -5.02
N GLY A 71 -2.82 9.10 -5.12
CA GLY A 71 -1.87 9.48 -4.07
C GLY A 71 -2.01 10.94 -3.70
N GLN A 72 -0.94 11.49 -3.11
CA GLN A 72 -0.93 12.87 -2.62
C GLN A 72 -1.06 13.93 -3.73
N HIS A 73 -0.66 13.60 -4.96
CA HIS A 73 -0.66 14.47 -6.12
C HIS A 73 -1.72 14.10 -7.16
N GLY A 74 -2.72 13.29 -6.78
CA GLY A 74 -3.78 12.85 -7.68
C GLY A 74 -3.56 11.45 -8.24
N GLU A 75 -4.15 11.17 -9.40
CA GLU A 75 -4.15 9.86 -10.03
C GLU A 75 -2.73 9.36 -10.34
N GLY A 76 -2.46 8.08 -10.13
CA GLY A 76 -1.17 7.45 -10.39
C GLY A 76 -0.05 7.83 -9.41
N SER A 77 -0.21 8.92 -8.64
CA SER A 77 0.76 9.37 -7.64
C SER A 77 0.69 8.55 -6.35
N TRP A 78 1.66 8.71 -5.44
CA TRP A 78 1.71 7.96 -4.17
C TRP A 78 1.65 8.89 -2.95
N TYR A 79 1.11 8.39 -1.85
CA TYR A 79 1.33 8.94 -0.51
C TYR A 79 2.63 8.36 0.05
N THR A 80 3.61 9.22 0.32
CA THR A 80 4.92 8.83 0.85
C THR A 80 5.12 9.23 2.31
N LYS A 81 4.21 10.03 2.88
CA LYS A 81 4.26 10.51 4.25
C LYS A 81 3.03 10.08 5.06
N SER A 82 3.27 9.47 6.21
CA SER A 82 2.20 9.14 7.17
C SER A 82 1.53 10.42 7.70
N GLY A 83 0.21 10.41 7.80
CA GLY A 83 -0.59 11.60 8.17
C GLY A 83 -0.98 12.49 6.99
N SER A 84 -0.66 12.09 5.75
CA SER A 84 -1.03 12.86 4.57
C SER A 84 -2.55 13.00 4.41
N LYS A 85 -2.96 14.22 4.03
CA LYS A 85 -4.37 14.56 3.77
C LYS A 85 -4.83 13.94 2.45
N ILE A 86 -6.02 13.36 2.47
CA ILE A 86 -6.72 12.87 1.28
C ILE A 86 -7.60 14.00 0.77
N LYS A 87 -7.45 14.36 -0.51
CA LYS A 87 -8.22 15.44 -1.14
C LYS A 87 -9.00 14.90 -2.33
N GLY A 88 -10.26 15.32 -2.45
CA GLY A 88 -11.06 15.10 -3.66
C GLY A 88 -11.61 13.68 -3.85
N LEU A 89 -11.28 12.70 -3.00
CA LEU A 89 -11.82 11.34 -3.11
C LEU A 89 -13.20 11.23 -2.46
N LYS A 90 -14.16 10.70 -3.22
CA LYS A 90 -15.53 10.41 -2.78
C LYS A 90 -15.97 9.06 -3.37
N GLY A 91 -16.69 8.28 -2.58
CA GLY A 91 -17.23 6.99 -2.98
C GLY A 91 -17.86 6.30 -1.78
N LYS A 92 -18.56 5.19 -2.03
CA LYS A 92 -19.17 4.35 -0.97
C LYS A 92 -18.25 3.22 -0.52
N TRP A 93 -17.24 2.92 -1.32
CA TRP A 93 -16.27 1.88 -1.08
C TRP A 93 -14.87 2.45 -1.25
N ILE A 94 -13.94 1.97 -0.43
CA ILE A 94 -12.55 2.39 -0.42
C ILE A 94 -11.64 1.18 -0.25
N GLN A 95 -10.47 1.28 -0.86
CA GLN A 95 -9.39 0.32 -0.72
C GLN A 95 -8.06 1.06 -0.78
N TYR A 96 -7.06 0.57 -0.06
CA TYR A 96 -5.69 1.05 -0.21
C TYR A 96 -4.80 -0.05 -0.77
N ARG A 97 -3.72 0.36 -1.41
CA ARG A 97 -2.55 -0.49 -1.65
C ARG A 97 -1.33 0.09 -0.99
N ALA A 98 -0.55 -0.77 -0.34
CA ALA A 98 0.77 -0.45 0.20
C ALA A 98 1.81 -1.05 -0.75
N ARG A 99 2.81 -0.26 -1.13
CA ARG A 99 4.02 -0.77 -1.79
C ARG A 99 5.18 -0.70 -0.82
N LEU A 100 5.73 -1.86 -0.50
CA LEU A 100 6.91 -2.07 0.31
C LEU A 100 8.11 -2.12 -0.63
N ILE A 101 9.12 -1.27 -0.43
CA ILE A 101 10.27 -1.12 -1.33
C ILE A 101 11.55 -1.53 -0.59
N THR A 102 12.33 -2.41 -1.19
CA THR A 102 13.51 -3.07 -0.61
C THR A 102 14.74 -2.92 -1.51
N PRO A 103 15.46 -1.79 -1.50
CA PRO A 103 16.45 -1.49 -2.54
C PRO A 103 17.63 -2.49 -2.67
N ASN A 104 17.94 -3.28 -1.63
CA ASN A 104 19.15 -4.14 -1.61
C ASN A 104 18.92 -5.59 -1.13
N GLY A 105 17.68 -6.09 -1.07
CA GLY A 105 17.36 -7.48 -0.67
C GLY A 105 17.67 -7.90 0.77
N GLY A 106 18.49 -7.13 1.51
CA GLY A 106 18.94 -7.45 2.87
C GLY A 106 18.12 -6.84 4.01
N ALA A 107 17.08 -6.05 3.70
CA ALA A 107 16.22 -5.42 4.70
C ALA A 107 14.80 -5.28 4.14
N THR A 108 13.81 -5.80 4.85
CA THR A 108 12.39 -5.69 4.47
C THR A 108 11.71 -4.62 5.33
N PRO A 109 10.96 -3.67 4.75
CA PRO A 109 10.16 -2.76 5.55
C PRO A 109 9.03 -3.55 6.22
N TYR A 110 8.71 -3.20 7.47
CA TYR A 110 7.64 -3.85 8.22
C TYR A 110 6.49 -2.88 8.44
N LEU A 111 5.33 -3.15 7.81
CA LEU A 111 4.12 -2.36 7.98
C LEU A 111 3.25 -2.96 9.09
N THR A 112 3.10 -2.24 10.21
CA THR A 112 2.37 -2.73 11.38
C THR A 112 0.90 -2.32 11.39
N ALA A 113 0.60 -1.09 10.98
CA ALA A 113 -0.76 -0.56 11.04
C ALA A 113 -1.00 0.47 9.94
N VAL A 114 -2.22 0.47 9.42
CA VAL A 114 -2.73 1.47 8.49
C VAL A 114 -4.05 2.00 9.03
N THR A 115 -4.22 3.31 8.99
CA THR A 115 -5.41 4.00 9.48
C THR A 115 -5.86 5.01 8.44
N ILE A 116 -7.11 4.89 8.01
CA ILE A 116 -7.79 5.90 7.20
C ILE A 116 -8.78 6.61 8.11
N LYS A 117 -8.67 7.95 8.19
CA LYS A 117 -9.62 8.78 8.94
C LYS A 117 -10.74 9.22 8.03
N PHE A 118 -11.96 9.14 8.53
CA PHE A 118 -13.19 9.58 7.87
C PHE A 118 -13.79 10.78 8.61
N LYS A 119 -14.54 11.62 7.88
CA LYS A 119 -15.30 12.74 8.43
C LYS A 119 -16.52 13.02 7.56
#